data_AF-A0A8B7JI83-F1
#
_entry.id   AF-A0A8B7JI83-F1
#
_cell.length_a   1.000
_cell.length_b   1.000
_cell.length_c   1.000
_cell.angle_alpha   90.00
_cell.angle_beta   90.00
_cell.angle_gamma   90.00
#
_symmetry.space_group_name_H-M   'P 1'
#
loop_
_entity.id
_entity.type
_entity.pdbx_description
1 polymer ?
#
loop_
_entity_poly.entity_id
_entity_poly.type
_entity_poly.pdbx_seq_one_letter_code
_entity_poly.pdbx_strand_id
1 'polypeptide(L)'
;MVYSYNFRSSLRWSPVKVDRGLVLYTVHFKTGAFNQWDEMNCTRITQTECNFPQLLNERRWTIILRVRAELGQMVSDWAESDPFVAERNTTIGPPKVNNVIVNSDSLLVSVIPPFGSELGDFLQYHVSYWENSTSTTKKETKTSNTLFKIINLKELTLYCFKVQVEFVIQPDLQKLGLQSVPECYRTTVSEATRAGYIILIFLLTLFLVILIIVGLFLMWRYHNTIKYWSQPPFKIPSHFEEYLKDPSMPVLEALENCAEEDPCDSLSIVYNGERSQECDGSAEGKAHSHSNSGESGLT
;
A
#
# COMPACT_ATOMS: atom_id res chain seq x y z
N MET A 1 -41.43 -9.75 21.42
CA MET A 1 -40.81 -8.47 21.01
C MET A 1 -40.48 -8.52 19.51
N VAL A 2 -40.59 -7.39 18.81
CA VAL A 2 -40.21 -7.30 17.39
C VAL A 2 -38.75 -6.89 17.29
N TYR A 3 -37.97 -7.65 16.54
CA TYR A 3 -36.60 -7.32 16.17
C TYR A 3 -36.57 -6.89 14.71
N SER A 4 -35.87 -5.81 14.39
CA SER A 4 -35.78 -5.32 13.01
C SER A 4 -34.43 -4.66 12.73
N TYR A 5 -33.78 -5.12 11.66
CA TYR A 5 -32.48 -4.63 11.22
C TYR A 5 -32.45 -4.51 9.70
N ASN A 6 -32.11 -3.33 9.17
CA ASN A 6 -32.16 -3.02 7.73
C ASN A 6 -33.49 -3.43 7.08
N PHE A 7 -34.61 -3.10 7.72
CA PHE A 7 -35.97 -3.46 7.30
C PHE A 7 -36.28 -4.97 7.22
N ARG A 8 -35.38 -5.83 7.69
CA ARG A 8 -35.66 -7.25 7.89
C ARG A 8 -36.15 -7.45 9.32
N SER A 9 -37.40 -7.87 9.45
CA SER A 9 -38.10 -7.91 10.73
C SER A 9 -38.51 -9.33 11.11
N SER A 10 -38.43 -9.64 12.40
CA SER A 10 -38.89 -10.91 12.98
C SER A 10 -39.51 -10.69 14.36
N LEU A 11 -40.52 -11.49 14.69
CA LEU A 11 -41.09 -11.57 16.02
C LEU A 11 -40.33 -12.62 16.83
N ARG A 12 -39.86 -12.27 18.02
CA ARG A 12 -39.17 -13.18 18.94
C ARG A 12 -39.84 -13.20 20.30
N TRP A 13 -39.92 -14.37 20.92
CA TRP A 13 -40.50 -14.56 22.25
C TRP A 13 -39.70 -15.56 23.08
N SER A 14 -39.96 -15.57 24.39
CA SER A 14 -39.34 -16.54 25.29
C SER A 14 -40.07 -17.88 25.22
N PRO A 15 -39.35 -19.02 25.23
CA PRO A 15 -39.98 -20.33 25.24
C PRO A 15 -40.76 -20.58 26.54
N VAL A 16 -41.92 -21.22 26.41
CA VAL A 16 -42.68 -21.72 27.56
C VAL A 16 -42.04 -23.00 28.05
N LYS A 17 -41.70 -23.04 29.34
CA LYS A 17 -41.13 -24.24 29.99
C LYS A 17 -42.26 -25.15 30.45
N VAL A 18 -42.23 -26.40 29.99
CA VAL A 18 -43.17 -27.45 30.39
C VAL A 18 -42.39 -28.70 30.77
N ASP A 19 -42.89 -29.46 31.74
CA ASP A 19 -42.18 -30.64 32.26
C ASP A 19 -42.07 -31.76 31.22
N ARG A 20 -43.10 -31.91 30.37
CA ARG A 20 -43.15 -32.88 29.27
C ARG A 20 -44.02 -32.37 28.12
N GLY A 21 -43.65 -32.75 26.91
CA GLY A 21 -44.41 -32.47 25.69
C GLY A 21 -43.79 -31.39 24.81
N LEU A 22 -44.20 -31.37 23.55
CA LEU A 22 -43.73 -30.40 22.55
C LEU A 22 -44.67 -29.21 22.53
N VAL A 23 -44.15 -28.04 22.88
CA VAL A 23 -44.87 -26.77 22.74
C VAL A 23 -44.70 -26.26 21.31
N LEU A 24 -45.83 -25.98 20.68
CA LEU A 24 -45.89 -25.36 19.36
C LEU A 24 -46.38 -23.91 19.51
N TYR A 25 -46.04 -23.06 18.56
CA TYR A 25 -46.42 -21.65 18.56
C TYR A 25 -47.14 -21.29 17.28
N THR A 26 -48.14 -20.43 17.41
CA THR A 26 -48.89 -19.88 16.28
C THR A 26 -48.87 -18.37 16.37
N VAL A 27 -48.52 -17.70 15.26
CA VAL A 27 -48.37 -16.24 15.17
C VAL A 27 -49.41 -15.66 14.22
N HIS A 28 -50.07 -14.60 14.67
CA HIS A 28 -50.99 -13.81 13.85
C HIS A 28 -50.50 -12.37 13.78
N PHE A 29 -50.93 -11.66 12.75
CA PHE A 29 -50.68 -10.24 12.61
C PHE A 29 -51.97 -9.50 12.26
N LYS A 30 -51.95 -8.19 12.48
CA LYS A 30 -52.93 -7.26 11.92
C LYS A 30 -52.22 -5.97 11.54
N THR A 31 -52.82 -5.20 10.66
CA THR A 31 -52.28 -3.91 10.23
C THR A 31 -53.15 -2.76 10.76
N GLY A 32 -52.59 -1.55 10.83
CA GLY A 32 -53.35 -0.36 11.21
C GLY A 32 -54.52 -0.06 10.26
N ALA A 33 -54.41 -0.47 8.99
CA ALA A 33 -55.48 -0.30 7.99
C ALA A 33 -56.55 -1.39 8.10
N PHE A 34 -56.17 -2.62 8.48
CA PHE A 34 -57.07 -3.76 8.60
C PHE A 34 -57.00 -4.35 10.01
N ASN A 35 -57.96 -3.98 10.86
CA ASN A 35 -58.05 -4.45 12.25
C ASN A 35 -58.65 -5.87 12.36
N GLN A 36 -58.23 -6.77 11.48
CA GLN A 36 -58.58 -8.18 11.51
C GLN A 36 -57.28 -8.98 11.67
N TRP A 37 -57.31 -9.99 12.54
CA TRP A 37 -56.18 -10.90 12.71
C TRP A 37 -56.10 -11.86 11.54
N ASP A 38 -54.95 -11.90 10.90
CA ASP A 38 -54.61 -12.82 9.83
C ASP A 38 -53.48 -13.75 10.25
N GLU A 39 -53.43 -14.92 9.63
CA GLU A 39 -52.41 -15.92 9.88
C GLU A 39 -51.08 -15.53 9.22
N MET A 40 -49.99 -15.86 9.87
CA MET A 40 -48.63 -15.67 9.34
C MET A 40 -48.08 -17.03 8.87
N ASN A 41 -46.94 -17.04 8.18
CA ASN A 41 -46.25 -18.28 7.78
C ASN A 41 -45.58 -19.01 8.96
N CYS A 42 -46.18 -18.95 10.15
CA CYS A 42 -45.66 -19.42 11.42
C CYS A 42 -46.81 -20.04 12.25
N THR A 43 -47.46 -21.05 11.68
CA THR A 43 -48.55 -21.79 12.31
C THR A 43 -48.00 -23.10 12.86
N ARG A 44 -48.19 -23.34 14.17
CA ARG A 44 -47.75 -24.54 14.89
C ARG A 44 -46.26 -24.87 14.72
N ILE A 45 -45.40 -23.86 14.89
CA ILE A 45 -43.95 -23.97 14.79
C ILE A 45 -43.28 -24.26 16.14
N THR A 46 -42.12 -24.90 16.15
CA THR A 46 -41.35 -25.15 17.38
C THR A 46 -40.37 -24.01 17.71
N GLN A 47 -40.03 -23.20 16.70
CA GLN A 47 -39.10 -22.08 16.86
C GLN A 47 -39.75 -20.94 17.65
N THR A 48 -38.93 -20.21 18.39
CA THR A 48 -39.35 -19.01 19.16
C THR A 48 -39.08 -17.70 18.40
N GLU A 49 -39.00 -17.80 17.08
CA GLU A 49 -38.80 -16.71 16.15
C GLU A 49 -39.67 -16.94 14.91
N CYS A 50 -40.31 -15.86 14.43
CA CYS A 50 -41.09 -15.85 13.20
C CYS A 50 -40.69 -14.66 12.33
N ASN A 51 -40.23 -14.94 11.10
CA ASN A 51 -39.84 -13.90 10.15
C ASN A 51 -41.06 -13.28 9.47
N PHE A 52 -40.98 -11.97 9.20
CA PHE A 52 -42.06 -11.26 8.53
C PHE A 52 -42.20 -11.76 7.08
N PRO A 53 -43.43 -12.07 6.60
CA PRO A 53 -43.66 -12.34 5.20
C PRO A 53 -43.39 -11.07 4.39
N GLN A 54 -43.07 -11.23 3.11
CA GLN A 54 -42.72 -10.10 2.23
C GLN A 54 -43.81 -9.02 2.17
N LEU A 55 -45.09 -9.40 2.29
CA LEU A 55 -46.23 -8.48 2.37
C LEU A 55 -46.11 -7.46 3.52
N LEU A 56 -45.45 -7.83 4.62
CA LEU A 56 -45.26 -7.00 5.80
C LEU A 56 -43.94 -6.22 5.80
N ASN A 57 -43.20 -6.24 4.69
CA ASN A 57 -41.98 -5.44 4.54
C ASN A 57 -42.26 -3.97 4.19
N GLU A 58 -43.53 -3.61 3.98
CA GLU A 58 -43.97 -2.24 3.75
C GLU A 58 -43.58 -1.34 4.93
N ARG A 59 -42.64 -0.41 4.69
CA ARG A 59 -41.92 0.24 5.78
C ARG A 59 -42.77 1.20 6.62
N ARG A 60 -43.84 1.72 6.02
CA ARG A 60 -44.78 2.71 6.60
C ARG A 60 -45.95 2.07 7.33
N TRP A 61 -46.16 0.77 7.16
CA TRP A 61 -47.30 0.11 7.78
C TRP A 61 -47.12 0.01 9.29
N THR A 62 -48.20 0.26 10.02
CA THR A 62 -48.28 -0.07 11.44
C THR A 62 -48.74 -1.51 11.56
N ILE A 63 -47.94 -2.34 12.20
CA ILE A 63 -48.19 -3.78 12.36
C ILE A 63 -48.26 -4.09 13.86
N ILE A 64 -49.23 -4.91 14.24
CA ILE A 64 -49.33 -5.49 15.57
C ILE A 64 -49.34 -7.00 15.39
N LEU A 65 -48.50 -7.70 16.16
CA LEU A 65 -48.41 -9.15 16.11
C LEU A 65 -48.86 -9.76 17.42
N ARG A 66 -49.26 -11.02 17.39
CA ARG A 66 -49.54 -11.80 18.59
C ARG A 66 -49.09 -13.23 18.42
N VAL A 67 -48.70 -13.85 19.52
CA VAL A 67 -48.28 -15.25 19.57
C VAL A 67 -49.01 -15.97 20.69
N ARG A 68 -49.32 -17.25 20.48
CA ARG A 68 -49.79 -18.16 21.53
C ARG A 68 -48.99 -19.45 21.52
N ALA A 69 -48.95 -20.13 22.65
CA ALA A 69 -48.40 -21.46 22.81
C ALA A 69 -49.52 -22.52 22.75
N GLU A 70 -49.21 -23.67 22.18
CA GLU A 70 -50.12 -24.80 22.02
C GLU A 70 -49.42 -26.08 22.52
N LEU A 71 -50.04 -26.79 23.46
CA LEU A 71 -49.56 -28.07 23.99
C LEU A 71 -50.68 -29.11 23.86
N GLY A 72 -50.63 -29.91 22.79
CA GLY A 72 -51.71 -30.83 22.46
C GLY A 72 -52.99 -30.07 22.08
N GLN A 73 -54.03 -30.19 22.90
CA GLN A 73 -55.30 -29.44 22.74
C GLN A 73 -55.37 -28.18 23.61
N MET A 74 -54.43 -27.99 24.54
CA MET A 74 -54.39 -26.81 25.40
C MET A 74 -53.71 -25.65 24.66
N VAL A 75 -54.29 -24.46 24.80
CA VAL A 75 -53.75 -23.22 24.22
C VAL A 75 -53.56 -22.18 25.31
N SER A 76 -52.51 -21.38 25.20
CA SER A 76 -52.32 -20.20 26.07
C SER A 76 -53.17 -19.03 25.61
N ASP A 77 -53.29 -18.02 26.48
CA ASP A 77 -53.71 -16.69 26.06
C ASP A 77 -52.77 -16.13 24.99
N TRP A 78 -53.28 -15.19 24.19
CA TRP A 78 -52.49 -14.46 23.21
C TRP A 78 -51.62 -13.42 23.89
N ALA A 79 -50.33 -13.43 23.56
CA ALA A 79 -49.40 -12.36 23.91
C ALA A 79 -49.23 -11.43 22.70
N GLU A 80 -49.67 -10.18 22.82
CA GLU A 80 -49.56 -9.17 21.76
C GLU A 80 -48.23 -8.38 21.86
N SER A 81 -47.74 -7.89 20.72
CA SER A 81 -46.61 -6.96 20.64
C SER A 81 -47.09 -5.52 20.72
N ASP A 82 -46.18 -4.61 21.06
CA ASP A 82 -46.40 -3.19 20.81
C ASP A 82 -46.56 -2.91 19.30
N PRO A 83 -47.23 -1.81 18.91
CA PRO A 83 -47.30 -1.37 17.52
C PRO A 83 -45.91 -1.11 16.93
N PHE A 84 -45.65 -1.68 15.76
CA PHE A 84 -44.37 -1.60 15.07
C PHE A 84 -44.51 -0.92 13.71
N VAL A 85 -43.64 0.05 13.41
CA VAL A 85 -43.51 0.72 12.11
C VAL A 85 -42.05 0.66 11.68
N ALA A 86 -41.74 0.02 10.55
CA ALA A 86 -40.35 -0.28 10.21
C ALA A 86 -39.48 0.97 10.02
N GLU A 87 -39.97 2.02 9.32
CA GLU A 87 -39.25 3.31 9.17
C GLU A 87 -38.85 3.93 10.51
N ARG A 88 -39.70 3.79 11.54
CA ARG A 88 -39.47 4.41 12.86
C ARG A 88 -38.67 3.51 13.78
N ASN A 89 -38.96 2.20 13.78
CA ASN A 89 -38.48 1.27 14.80
C ASN A 89 -37.29 0.41 14.33
N THR A 90 -37.03 0.26 13.03
CA THR A 90 -35.91 -0.58 12.55
C THR A 90 -34.55 -0.02 12.96
N THR A 91 -33.58 -0.87 13.27
CA THR A 91 -32.19 -0.43 13.43
C THR A 91 -31.52 -0.40 12.06
N ILE A 92 -30.97 0.76 11.68
CA ILE A 92 -30.23 0.90 10.44
C ILE A 92 -28.78 0.55 10.70
N GLY A 93 -28.28 -0.46 10.00
CA GLY A 93 -26.89 -0.87 10.03
C GLY A 93 -25.97 0.10 9.26
N PRO A 94 -24.65 -0.04 9.44
CA PRO A 94 -23.71 0.75 8.67
C PRO A 94 -23.72 0.35 7.19
N PRO A 95 -23.33 1.24 6.27
CA PRO A 95 -23.11 0.88 4.88
C PRO A 95 -21.85 0.00 4.79
N LYS A 96 -21.81 -0.89 3.80
CA LYS A 96 -20.65 -1.73 3.54
C LYS A 96 -19.67 -0.99 2.64
N VAL A 97 -18.41 -0.85 3.04
CA VAL A 97 -17.38 -0.36 2.12
C VAL A 97 -17.12 -1.44 1.07
N ASN A 98 -17.26 -1.08 -0.20
CA ASN A 98 -17.10 -2.00 -1.33
C ASN A 98 -15.67 -1.99 -1.85
N ASN A 99 -15.12 -0.79 -2.07
CA ASN A 99 -13.78 -0.61 -2.59
C ASN A 99 -13.23 0.77 -2.17
N VAL A 100 -11.91 0.86 -2.03
CA VAL A 100 -11.19 2.10 -1.75
C VAL A 100 -10.00 2.21 -2.69
N ILE A 101 -9.98 3.24 -3.52
CA ILE A 101 -8.85 3.57 -4.38
C ILE A 101 -8.03 4.64 -3.68
N VAL A 102 -6.75 4.33 -3.46
CA VAL A 102 -5.82 5.15 -2.69
C VAL A 102 -4.96 5.98 -3.64
N ASN A 103 -4.93 7.29 -3.41
CA ASN A 103 -4.03 8.24 -4.08
C ASN A 103 -3.10 8.90 -3.06
N SER A 104 -2.24 9.80 -3.53
CA SER A 104 -1.29 10.53 -2.68
C SER A 104 -1.95 11.56 -1.77
N ASP A 105 -3.04 12.18 -2.24
CA ASP A 105 -3.73 13.27 -1.56
C ASP A 105 -5.19 12.94 -1.18
N SER A 106 -5.63 11.72 -1.47
CA SER A 106 -7.05 11.37 -1.43
C SER A 106 -7.36 9.88 -1.39
N LEU A 107 -8.56 9.56 -0.90
CA LEU A 107 -9.15 8.23 -0.92
C LEU A 107 -10.50 8.30 -1.66
N LEU A 108 -10.65 7.54 -2.74
CA LEU A 108 -11.92 7.39 -3.45
C LEU A 108 -12.63 6.16 -2.90
N VAL A 109 -13.72 6.36 -2.18
CA VAL A 109 -14.43 5.35 -1.41
C VAL A 109 -15.75 5.03 -2.11
N SER A 110 -16.00 3.74 -2.34
CA SER A 110 -17.27 3.21 -2.81
C SER A 110 -17.97 2.46 -1.67
N VAL A 111 -19.23 2.77 -1.43
CA VAL A 111 -20.06 2.13 -0.40
C VAL A 111 -21.30 1.49 -1.01
N ILE A 112 -21.75 0.40 -0.40
CA ILE A 112 -23.02 -0.28 -0.70
C ILE A 112 -24.01 0.08 0.43
N PRO A 113 -25.20 0.61 0.07
CA PRO A 113 -26.25 0.90 1.04
C PRO A 113 -26.66 -0.35 1.85
N PRO A 114 -27.06 -0.21 3.12
CA PRO A 114 -27.46 -1.33 3.97
C PRO A 114 -28.77 -2.01 3.54
N PHE A 115 -29.60 -1.31 2.75
CA PHE A 115 -30.88 -1.77 2.20
C PHE A 115 -31.14 -1.07 0.86
N GLY A 116 -32.05 -1.62 0.04
CA GLY A 116 -32.43 -1.00 -1.24
C GLY A 116 -33.21 0.30 -1.02
N SER A 117 -32.95 1.33 -1.82
CA SER A 117 -33.71 2.59 -1.79
C SER A 117 -35.05 2.42 -2.52
N GLU A 118 -36.14 2.82 -1.87
CA GLU A 118 -37.47 2.96 -2.47
C GLU A 118 -37.70 4.39 -2.98
N LEU A 119 -38.74 4.60 -3.81
CA LEU A 119 -39.09 5.93 -4.31
C LEU A 119 -39.44 6.86 -3.13
N GLY A 120 -38.68 7.95 -3.00
CA GLY A 120 -38.82 8.92 -1.91
C GLY A 120 -37.88 8.69 -0.74
N ASP A 121 -37.07 7.62 -0.75
CA ASP A 121 -36.00 7.44 0.24
C ASP A 121 -34.82 8.37 -0.07
N PHE A 122 -34.36 9.10 0.94
CA PHE A 122 -33.14 9.91 0.84
C PHE A 122 -32.11 9.39 1.85
N LEU A 123 -31.00 8.85 1.33
CA LEU A 123 -29.86 8.40 2.13
C LEU A 123 -28.73 9.42 2.06
N GLN A 124 -28.26 9.83 3.22
CA GLN A 124 -27.08 10.67 3.37
C GLN A 124 -26.01 9.90 4.14
N TYR A 125 -24.77 9.94 3.65
CA TYR A 125 -23.61 9.30 4.26
C TYR A 125 -22.79 10.34 5.00
N HIS A 126 -22.58 10.12 6.29
CA HIS A 126 -21.69 10.88 7.14
C HIS A 126 -20.37 10.15 7.22
N VAL A 127 -19.31 10.81 6.79
CA VAL A 127 -17.98 10.25 6.71
C VAL A 127 -17.10 10.99 7.69
N SER A 128 -16.69 10.29 8.75
CA SER A 128 -15.73 10.82 9.73
C SER A 128 -14.37 10.19 9.45
N TYR A 129 -13.33 11.01 9.29
CA TYR A 129 -11.98 10.54 9.00
C TYR A 129 -10.92 11.28 9.82
N TRP A 130 -9.81 10.60 10.13
CA TRP A 130 -8.72 11.13 10.94
C TRP A 130 -7.40 10.49 10.57
N GLU A 131 -6.30 11.17 10.91
CA GLU A 131 -4.96 10.62 10.82
C GLU A 131 -4.74 9.64 12.00
N ASN A 132 -4.27 8.42 11.74
CA ASN A 132 -4.16 7.41 12.80
C ASN A 132 -3.18 7.81 13.92
N SER A 133 -2.18 8.65 13.61
CA SER A 133 -1.23 9.22 14.58
C SER A 133 -1.89 10.19 15.56
N THR A 134 -2.94 10.89 15.13
CA THR A 134 -3.58 12.01 15.84
C THR A 134 -5.10 11.80 15.83
N SER A 135 -5.57 10.81 16.59
CA SER A 135 -7.00 10.50 16.75
C SER A 135 -7.84 11.68 17.27
N THR A 136 -7.19 12.74 17.77
CA THR A 136 -7.80 13.97 18.30
C THR A 136 -8.40 14.89 17.23
N THR A 137 -7.94 14.84 15.97
CA THR A 137 -8.50 15.69 14.89
C THR A 137 -9.34 14.88 13.93
N LYS A 138 -10.64 14.76 14.24
CA LYS A 138 -11.63 14.17 13.35
C LYS A 138 -12.17 15.23 12.39
N LYS A 139 -12.15 14.92 11.10
CA LYS A 139 -12.81 15.70 10.06
C LYS A 139 -14.07 14.97 9.62
N GLU A 140 -15.10 15.73 9.28
CA GLU A 140 -16.39 15.17 8.86
C GLU A 140 -16.83 15.75 7.52
N THR A 141 -17.45 14.92 6.71
CA THR A 141 -18.08 15.33 5.45
C THR A 141 -19.37 14.54 5.24
N LYS A 142 -20.31 15.13 4.50
CA LYS A 142 -21.58 14.51 4.16
C LYS A 142 -21.72 14.40 2.65
N THR A 143 -22.27 13.29 2.17
CA THR A 143 -22.53 13.08 0.75
C THR A 143 -23.75 12.18 0.57
N SER A 144 -24.53 12.38 -0.49
CA SER A 144 -25.60 11.47 -0.89
C SER A 144 -25.10 10.39 -1.86
N ASN A 145 -23.90 10.55 -2.42
CA ASN A 145 -23.35 9.63 -3.41
C ASN A 145 -22.74 8.39 -2.74
N THR A 146 -22.94 7.23 -3.34
CA THR A 146 -22.30 5.97 -2.93
C THR A 146 -20.82 5.89 -3.34
N LEU A 147 -20.37 6.76 -4.23
CA LEU A 147 -18.97 6.95 -4.60
C LEU A 147 -18.57 8.38 -4.27
N PHE A 148 -17.57 8.55 -3.40
CA PHE A 148 -17.12 9.87 -2.95
C PHE A 148 -15.63 9.90 -2.66
N LYS A 149 -15.04 11.09 -2.70
CA LYS A 149 -13.61 11.30 -2.53
C LYS A 149 -13.34 12.03 -1.22
N ILE A 150 -12.52 11.45 -0.35
CA ILE A 150 -11.90 12.13 0.79
C ILE A 150 -10.65 12.82 0.26
N ILE A 151 -10.58 14.15 0.35
CA ILE A 151 -9.52 14.98 -0.26
C ILE A 151 -8.66 15.67 0.81
N ASN A 152 -7.60 16.35 0.36
CA ASN A 152 -6.69 17.14 1.21
C ASN A 152 -6.02 16.28 2.29
N LEU A 153 -5.60 15.07 1.91
CA LEU A 153 -4.82 14.16 2.74
C LEU A 153 -3.32 14.38 2.50
N LYS A 154 -2.51 14.10 3.53
CA LYS A 154 -1.06 14.12 3.39
C LYS A 154 -0.59 12.85 2.68
N GLU A 155 0.49 12.94 1.92
CA GLU A 155 1.15 11.76 1.33
C GLU A 155 1.80 10.89 2.40
N LEU A 156 2.01 9.60 2.09
CA LEU A 156 2.66 8.61 2.97
C LEU A 156 2.05 8.49 4.38
N THR A 157 0.79 8.88 4.55
CA THR A 157 0.16 9.04 5.85
C THR A 157 -1.00 8.05 6.01
N LEU A 158 -1.11 7.43 7.18
CA LEU A 158 -2.17 6.47 7.48
C LEU A 158 -3.42 7.20 7.97
N TYR A 159 -4.49 7.11 7.18
CA TYR A 159 -5.80 7.67 7.51
C TYR A 159 -6.81 6.56 7.80
N CYS A 160 -7.64 6.77 8.81
CA CYS A 160 -8.77 5.91 9.11
C CYS A 160 -10.07 6.68 8.91
N PHE A 161 -11.11 6.00 8.43
CA PHE A 161 -12.43 6.59 8.28
C PHE A 161 -13.55 5.63 8.72
N LYS A 162 -14.68 6.21 9.10
CA LYS A 162 -15.95 5.52 9.35
C LYS A 162 -17.03 6.17 8.53
N VAL A 163 -18.02 5.37 8.14
CA VAL A 163 -19.20 5.84 7.43
C VAL A 163 -20.43 5.48 8.24
N GLN A 164 -21.34 6.43 8.37
CA GLN A 164 -22.63 6.27 9.02
C GLN A 164 -23.71 6.70 8.04
N VAL A 165 -24.81 5.93 7.97
CA VAL A 165 -25.97 6.29 7.14
C VAL A 165 -26.94 7.11 7.96
N GLU A 166 -27.45 8.16 7.35
CA GLU A 166 -28.61 8.92 7.80
C GLU A 166 -29.74 8.68 6.80
N PHE A 167 -30.82 8.09 7.29
CA PHE A 167 -32.03 7.83 6.52
C PHE A 167 -33.03 8.94 6.78
N VAL A 168 -33.33 9.71 5.74
CA VAL A 168 -34.25 10.84 5.79
C VAL A 168 -35.59 10.37 5.24
N ILE A 169 -36.58 10.24 6.13
CA ILE A 169 -37.94 9.81 5.78
C ILE A 169 -38.75 11.04 5.37
N GLN A 170 -38.66 12.09 6.17
CA GLN A 170 -39.19 13.43 5.93
C GLN A 170 -38.15 14.43 6.46
N PRO A 171 -38.17 15.70 6.03
CA PRO A 171 -37.19 16.71 6.48
C PRO A 171 -37.03 16.77 8.01
N ASP A 172 -38.14 16.53 8.71
CA ASP A 172 -38.35 16.56 10.15
C ASP A 172 -38.24 15.17 10.83
N LEU A 173 -38.15 14.08 10.07
CA LEU A 173 -37.96 12.73 10.59
C LEU A 173 -36.74 12.04 9.96
N GLN A 174 -35.64 12.06 10.71
CA GLN A 174 -34.35 11.53 10.30
C GLN A 174 -33.92 10.41 11.26
N LYS A 175 -33.35 9.35 10.70
CA LYS A 175 -32.82 8.23 11.48
C LYS A 175 -31.35 8.01 11.18
N LEU A 176 -30.52 8.21 12.20
CA LEU A 176 -29.11 7.86 12.15
C LEU A 176 -28.94 6.35 12.37
N GLY A 177 -28.24 5.72 11.44
CA GLY A 177 -27.83 4.33 11.54
C GLY A 177 -26.61 4.13 12.43
N LEU A 178 -26.16 2.89 12.53
CA LEU A 178 -24.94 2.53 13.23
C LEU A 178 -23.70 2.97 12.44
N GLN A 179 -22.62 3.27 13.15
CA GLN A 179 -21.33 3.59 12.54
C GLN A 179 -20.65 2.32 12.02
N SER A 180 -20.00 2.42 10.86
CA SER A 180 -19.16 1.34 10.37
C SER A 180 -17.96 1.10 11.29
N VAL A 181 -17.41 -0.09 11.20
CA VAL A 181 -16.06 -0.36 11.72
C VAL A 181 -15.09 0.58 10.97
N PRO A 182 -14.09 1.16 11.67
CA PRO A 182 -13.13 2.02 11.00
C PRO A 182 -12.25 1.23 10.04
N GLU A 183 -12.07 1.74 8.82
CA GLU A 183 -11.12 1.21 7.85
C GLU A 183 -9.97 2.19 7.67
N CYS A 184 -8.75 1.66 7.54
CA CYS A 184 -7.53 2.45 7.50
C CYS A 184 -6.71 2.16 6.25
N TYR A 185 -6.29 3.23 5.55
CA TYR A 185 -5.50 3.17 4.32
C TYR A 185 -4.36 4.18 4.39
N ARG A 186 -3.20 3.79 3.87
CA ARG A 186 -2.02 4.66 3.79
C ARG A 186 -1.95 5.28 2.40
N THR A 187 -1.92 6.61 2.32
CA THR A 187 -1.77 7.36 1.06
C THR A 187 -0.43 7.07 0.39
N THR A 188 -0.40 7.18 -0.94
CA THR A 188 0.79 6.92 -1.75
C THR A 188 1.69 8.16 -1.86
N VAL A 189 2.86 8.01 -2.48
CA VAL A 189 3.75 9.12 -2.81
C VAL A 189 3.20 9.86 -4.03
N SER A 190 3.18 11.19 -4.00
CA SER A 190 2.79 11.98 -5.16
C SER A 190 3.76 11.76 -6.32
N GLU A 191 3.28 11.84 -7.56
CA GLU A 191 4.14 11.72 -8.74
C GLU A 191 5.22 12.82 -8.79
N ALA A 192 4.89 14.02 -8.31
CA ALA A 192 5.84 15.13 -8.18
C ALA A 192 6.94 14.79 -7.17
N THR A 193 6.59 14.26 -6.00
CA THR A 193 7.55 13.82 -4.98
C THR A 193 8.41 12.66 -5.50
N ARG A 194 7.80 11.69 -6.20
CA ARG A 194 8.52 10.58 -6.85
C ARG A 194 9.53 11.09 -7.88
N ALA A 195 9.13 12.04 -8.73
CA ALA A 195 10.02 12.68 -9.69
C ALA A 195 11.16 13.45 -9.00
N GLY A 196 10.86 14.16 -7.92
CA GLY A 196 11.85 14.85 -7.09
C GLY A 196 12.90 13.89 -6.53
N TYR A 197 12.50 12.73 -6.01
CA TYR A 197 13.43 11.70 -5.56
C TYR A 197 14.32 11.17 -6.70
N ILE A 198 13.75 10.93 -7.88
CA ILE A 198 14.52 10.46 -9.04
C ILE A 198 15.58 11.51 -9.43
N ILE A 199 15.20 12.79 -9.50
CA ILE A 199 16.11 13.89 -9.82
C ILE A 199 17.22 14.00 -8.75
N LEU A 200 16.86 13.93 -7.46
CA LEU A 200 17.81 14.00 -6.36
C LEU A 200 18.83 12.87 -6.42
N ILE A 201 18.38 11.63 -6.64
CA ILE A 201 19.27 10.46 -6.78
C ILE A 201 20.19 10.65 -7.99
N PHE A 202 19.65 11.08 -9.14
CA PHE A 202 20.45 11.31 -10.34
C PHE A 202 21.56 12.35 -10.09
N LEU A 203 21.24 13.48 -9.45
CA LEU A 203 22.25 14.50 -9.10
C LEU A 203 23.31 13.97 -8.14
N LEU A 204 22.91 13.17 -7.15
CA LEU A 204 23.83 12.61 -6.16
C LEU A 204 24.77 11.56 -6.78
N THR A 205 24.26 10.74 -7.71
CA THR A 205 25.07 9.79 -8.47
C THR A 205 26.04 10.49 -9.42
N LEU A 206 25.60 11.53 -10.13
CA LEU A 206 26.46 12.32 -11.02
C LEU A 206 27.60 12.98 -10.24
N PHE A 207 27.29 13.57 -9.08
CA PHE A 207 28.29 14.16 -8.19
C PHE A 207 29.32 13.13 -7.71
N LEU A 208 28.88 11.94 -7.32
CA LEU A 208 29.79 10.85 -6.92
C LEU A 208 30.73 10.43 -8.06
N VAL A 209 30.20 10.30 -9.28
CA VAL A 209 31.00 9.96 -10.47
C VAL A 209 32.07 11.03 -10.75
N ILE A 210 31.71 12.31 -10.65
CA ILE A 210 32.66 13.42 -10.82
C ILE A 210 33.76 13.36 -9.75
N LEU A 211 33.39 13.10 -8.48
CA LEU A 211 34.38 12.94 -7.40
C LEU A 211 35.33 11.78 -7.66
N ILE A 212 34.84 10.66 -8.19
CA ILE A 212 35.68 9.52 -8.57
C ILE A 212 36.64 9.91 -9.70
N ILE A 213 36.15 10.59 -10.74
CA ILE A 213 36.99 11.04 -11.88
C ILE A 213 38.07 12.02 -11.40
N VAL A 214 37.70 13.00 -10.59
CA VAL A 214 38.66 13.97 -10.02
C VAL A 214 39.65 13.26 -9.10
N GLY A 215 39.19 12.32 -8.28
CA GLY A 215 40.04 11.50 -7.42
C GLY A 215 41.07 10.71 -8.21
N LEU A 216 40.64 10.03 -9.28
CA LEU A 216 41.54 9.30 -10.18
C LEU A 216 42.52 10.25 -10.89
N PHE A 217 42.07 11.43 -11.32
CA PHE A 217 42.95 12.43 -11.95
C PHE A 217 44.00 12.97 -10.98
N LEU A 218 43.63 13.24 -9.72
CA LEU A 218 44.56 13.66 -8.68
C LEU A 218 45.56 12.54 -8.36
N MET A 219 45.09 11.30 -8.21
CA MET A 219 45.97 10.13 -8.02
C MET A 219 46.95 9.97 -9.18
N TRP A 220 46.51 10.15 -10.42
CA TRP A 220 47.36 10.12 -11.60
C TRP A 220 48.39 11.25 -11.59
N ARG A 221 47.95 12.49 -11.36
CA ARG A 221 48.82 13.67 -11.38
C ARG A 221 49.87 13.65 -10.27
N TYR A 222 49.48 13.22 -9.07
CA TYR A 222 50.37 13.14 -7.91
C TYR A 222 50.97 11.76 -7.73
N HIS A 223 50.85 10.86 -8.71
CA HIS A 223 51.38 9.49 -8.66
C HIS A 223 52.86 9.48 -8.27
N ASN A 224 53.66 10.40 -8.82
CA ASN A 224 55.10 10.50 -8.52
C ASN A 224 55.36 11.00 -7.09
N THR A 225 54.55 11.94 -6.57
CA THR A 225 54.66 12.48 -5.21
C THR A 225 54.18 11.46 -4.16
N ILE A 226 53.10 10.73 -4.46
CA ILE A 226 52.57 9.65 -3.62
C ILE A 226 53.56 8.48 -3.58
N LYS A 227 54.20 8.14 -4.70
CA LYS A 227 55.29 7.16 -4.76
C LYS A 227 56.49 7.57 -3.90
N TYR A 228 56.79 8.87 -3.80
CA TYR A 228 57.86 9.39 -2.96
C TYR A 228 57.52 9.34 -1.46
N TRP A 229 56.28 9.68 -1.09
CA TRP A 229 55.81 9.64 0.31
C TRP A 229 55.54 8.23 0.86
N SER A 230 55.34 7.25 -0.04
CA SER A 230 55.16 5.84 0.31
C SER A 230 56.47 5.04 0.32
N GLN A 231 57.62 5.69 0.09
CA GLN A 231 58.91 5.04 0.30
C GLN A 231 59.19 4.88 1.80
N PRO A 232 59.50 3.66 2.29
CA PRO A 232 59.99 3.51 3.65
C PRO A 232 61.33 4.25 3.77
N PRO A 233 61.69 4.80 4.96
CA PRO A 233 62.97 5.48 5.12
C PRO A 233 64.11 4.52 4.79
N PHE A 234 64.96 4.91 3.83
CA PHE A 234 66.18 4.17 3.48
C PHE A 234 67.10 4.11 4.71
N LYS A 235 67.16 2.96 5.37
CA LYS A 235 68.23 2.64 6.33
C LYS A 235 69.39 2.02 5.56
N ILE A 236 70.48 2.77 5.40
CA ILE A 236 71.71 2.30 4.78
C ILE A 236 72.27 1.13 5.61
N PRO A 237 72.58 -0.03 5.02
CA PRO A 237 73.26 -1.12 5.70
C PRO A 237 74.65 -0.68 6.18
N SER A 238 75.03 -1.02 7.42
CA SER A 238 76.22 -0.52 8.13
C SER A 238 77.57 -0.68 7.41
N HIS A 239 77.68 -1.55 6.41
CA HIS A 239 78.93 -1.73 5.66
C HIS A 239 79.33 -0.53 4.79
N PHE A 240 78.39 0.37 4.43
CA PHE A 240 78.72 1.57 3.65
C PHE A 240 79.18 2.75 4.51
N GLU A 241 78.91 2.74 5.82
CA GLU A 241 79.30 3.82 6.74
C GLU A 241 80.81 3.80 7.05
N GLU A 242 81.43 2.62 6.96
CA GLU A 242 82.86 2.42 7.20
C GLU A 242 83.70 2.93 6.03
N TYR A 243 83.23 2.76 4.78
CA TYR A 243 83.90 3.26 3.58
C TYR A 243 83.93 4.79 3.46
N LEU A 244 82.99 5.50 4.11
CA LEU A 244 82.92 6.96 4.08
C LEU A 244 83.76 7.65 5.15
N LYS A 245 84.34 6.88 6.10
CA LYS A 245 85.17 7.42 7.19
C LYS A 245 86.67 7.41 6.90
N ASP A 246 87.12 6.85 5.78
CA ASP A 246 88.54 6.73 5.44
C ASP A 246 88.93 7.65 4.26
N PRO A 247 89.74 8.71 4.47
CA PRO A 247 90.05 9.69 3.43
C PRO A 247 91.30 9.27 2.67
N SER A 248 91.17 8.44 1.64
CA SER A 248 92.22 8.31 0.61
C SER A 248 91.71 7.79 -0.74
N MET A 249 91.05 8.65 -1.52
CA MET A 249 91.11 8.56 -2.99
C MET A 249 90.75 9.91 -3.64
N PRO A 250 91.55 10.42 -4.60
CA PRO A 250 91.27 11.69 -5.26
C PRO A 250 90.31 11.43 -6.43
N VAL A 251 89.00 11.55 -6.20
CA VAL A 251 87.99 11.55 -7.28
C VAL A 251 86.93 12.63 -7.01
N LEU A 252 87.38 13.79 -6.53
CA LEU A 252 86.53 14.95 -6.29
C LEU A 252 86.89 16.16 -7.15
N GLU A 253 87.64 15.93 -8.25
CA GLU A 253 87.87 16.94 -9.31
C GLU A 253 87.11 16.62 -10.61
N ALA A 254 86.28 15.57 -10.64
CA ALA A 254 85.50 15.19 -11.84
C ALA A 254 84.00 15.53 -11.76
N LEU A 255 83.50 16.02 -10.62
CA LEU A 255 82.07 16.33 -10.42
C LEU A 255 81.74 17.83 -10.42
N GLU A 256 82.76 18.70 -10.51
CA GLU A 256 82.56 20.16 -10.52
C GLU A 256 82.25 20.73 -11.93
N ASN A 257 82.21 19.87 -12.96
CA ASN A 257 81.82 20.26 -14.33
C ASN A 257 80.37 19.92 -14.71
N CYS A 258 79.50 19.61 -13.75
CA CYS A 258 78.07 19.46 -14.01
C CYS A 258 77.31 20.71 -13.54
N ALA A 259 77.74 21.87 -14.05
CA ALA A 259 76.89 23.04 -14.14
C ALA A 259 76.63 23.32 -15.63
N GLU A 260 75.34 23.34 -15.95
CA GLU A 260 74.71 23.75 -17.22
C GLU A 260 74.34 22.65 -18.24
N GLU A 261 73.01 22.54 -18.38
CA GLU A 261 72.18 22.02 -19.48
C GLU A 261 72.09 20.51 -19.75
N ASP A 262 70.89 19.99 -19.45
CA ASP A 262 70.20 18.79 -19.99
C ASP A 262 70.63 17.36 -19.56
N PRO A 263 69.69 16.38 -19.60
CA PRO A 263 69.68 15.22 -18.71
C PRO A 263 70.59 14.07 -19.15
N CYS A 264 71.31 13.49 -18.17
CA CYS A 264 72.03 12.23 -18.30
C CYS A 264 71.07 11.04 -18.47
N ASP A 265 70.80 10.65 -19.70
CA ASP A 265 70.29 9.32 -20.05
C ASP A 265 71.34 8.58 -20.87
N SER A 266 72.06 7.62 -20.26
CA SER A 266 72.63 6.42 -20.90
C SER A 266 73.58 5.70 -19.92
N LEU A 267 73.07 4.66 -19.24
CA LEU A 267 73.93 3.64 -18.65
C LEU A 267 73.74 2.36 -19.48
N SER A 268 74.64 2.14 -20.44
CA SER A 268 74.69 0.91 -21.23
C SER A 268 75.40 -0.18 -20.45
N ILE A 269 74.67 -1.21 -20.07
CA ILE A 269 75.25 -2.46 -19.57
C ILE A 269 75.57 -3.32 -20.79
N VAL A 270 76.85 -3.42 -21.12
CA VAL A 270 77.38 -4.33 -22.14
C VAL A 270 77.38 -5.74 -21.56
N TYR A 271 76.47 -6.60 -22.03
CA TYR A 271 76.63 -8.05 -21.97
C TYR A 271 77.25 -8.53 -23.28
N ASN A 272 78.44 -9.11 -23.19
CA ASN A 272 79.14 -9.73 -24.31
C ASN A 272 78.90 -11.25 -24.24
N GLY A 273 78.45 -11.88 -25.33
CA GLY A 273 78.15 -13.33 -25.36
C GLY A 273 77.65 -13.85 -26.72
N GLU A 274 78.60 -14.04 -27.63
CA GLU A 274 78.70 -15.05 -28.72
C GLU A 274 77.50 -15.47 -29.61
N ARG A 275 77.61 -15.05 -30.88
CA ARG A 275 77.65 -15.85 -32.15
C ARG A 275 76.72 -17.07 -32.29
N SER A 276 75.84 -17.06 -33.30
CA SER A 276 75.93 -17.86 -34.56
C SER A 276 74.62 -17.86 -35.38
N GLN A 277 74.77 -17.60 -36.68
CA GLN A 277 74.03 -18.13 -37.86
C GLN A 277 72.55 -17.77 -38.10
N GLU A 278 72.17 -17.02 -39.16
CA GLU A 278 72.04 -17.40 -40.61
C GLU A 278 70.74 -18.22 -40.81
N CYS A 279 69.76 -17.97 -41.70
CA CYS A 279 69.56 -17.20 -42.93
C CYS A 279 68.02 -16.99 -43.10
N ASP A 280 67.53 -15.86 -43.64
CA ASP A 280 67.03 -15.68 -45.03
C ASP A 280 65.68 -16.38 -45.32
N GLY A 281 64.62 -15.83 -45.93
CA GLY A 281 64.29 -14.55 -46.57
C GLY A 281 62.74 -14.42 -46.57
N SER A 282 62.15 -13.23 -46.67
CA SER A 282 61.64 -12.59 -47.91
C SER A 282 60.71 -13.52 -48.73
N ALA A 283 59.52 -13.19 -49.23
CA ALA A 283 58.79 -11.96 -49.51
C ALA A 283 57.31 -12.41 -49.74
N GLU A 284 56.27 -11.65 -49.37
CA GLU A 284 55.59 -10.66 -50.23
C GLU A 284 54.58 -11.24 -51.25
N GLY A 285 53.47 -10.51 -51.47
CA GLY A 285 52.53 -10.72 -52.59
C GLY A 285 51.20 -11.36 -52.19
N LYS A 286 50.18 -10.65 -51.68
CA LYS A 286 49.30 -9.66 -52.32
C LYS A 286 48.32 -10.24 -53.37
N ALA A 287 47.04 -9.96 -53.07
CA ALA A 287 45.95 -9.55 -53.97
C ALA A 287 44.90 -10.58 -54.45
N HIS A 288 43.65 -10.20 -54.16
CA HIS A 288 42.42 -10.33 -54.98
C HIS A 288 41.92 -11.75 -55.29
N SER A 289 40.64 -12.05 -55.43
CA SER A 289 39.33 -11.40 -55.33
C SER A 289 38.35 -12.54 -55.67
N HIS A 290 37.15 -12.59 -55.13
CA HIS A 290 35.90 -12.90 -55.86
C HIS A 290 34.75 -13.25 -54.92
N SER A 291 33.73 -12.37 -54.97
CA SER A 291 32.30 -12.65 -55.11
C SER A 291 31.82 -14.09 -54.92
N ASN A 292 30.78 -14.27 -54.10
CA ASN A 292 29.61 -15.02 -54.56
C ASN A 292 28.30 -14.50 -53.95
N SER A 293 27.34 -14.32 -54.86
CA SER A 293 25.92 -14.11 -54.61
C SER A 293 25.26 -15.38 -54.07
N GLY A 294 24.18 -15.20 -53.32
CA GLY A 294 23.27 -16.27 -52.92
C GLY A 294 21.85 -15.71 -52.87
N GLU A 295 21.11 -15.99 -53.92
CA GLU A 295 19.67 -15.76 -54.09
C GLU A 295 18.88 -16.99 -53.60
N SER A 296 17.55 -16.82 -53.47
CA SER A 296 16.44 -17.75 -53.14
C SER A 296 15.96 -17.68 -51.69
N GLY A 297 14.66 -17.54 -51.38
CA GLY A 297 13.44 -17.61 -52.19
C GLY A 297 12.52 -18.74 -51.72
N LEU A 298 11.37 -18.36 -51.15
CA LEU A 298 10.15 -19.15 -50.84
C LEU A 298 10.22 -20.30 -49.82
N THR A 299 9.62 -20.09 -48.64
CA THR A 299 8.26 -20.55 -48.30
C THR A 299 7.73 -19.80 -47.08
#